data_AF-A0A946YB63-F1
#
_entry.id   AF-A0A946YB63-F1
#
_cell.length_a   1.000
_cell.length_b   1.000
_cell.length_c   1.000
_cell.angle_alpha   90.00
_cell.angle_beta   90.00
_cell.angle_gamma   90.00
#
_symmetry.space_group_name_H-M   'P 1'
#
loop_
_entity.id
_entity.type
_entity.pdbx_description
1 polymer ?
#
loop_
_entity_poly.entity_id
_entity_poly.type
_entity_poly.pdbx_seq_one_letter_code
_entity_poly.pdbx_strand_id
1 'polypeptide(L)'
;MALNIIQKLFGSRNDRQLKRMSRVVARINDLEPDLKALSDEALRGRTDEFRARLAAGESMDDLLPEAFATVREASVRVLDMRHFDVQIIGGMVLHDGKIAEMRTGEGKTLVATLPAYLNALSGDGVHIVTVNDYLARRDAEWMGKVYEFLGLSTGVTVGGQGFEEK
;
A
#
# COMPACT_ATOMS: atom_id res chain seq x y z
N MET A 1 -39.56 -0.03 -8.94
CA MET A 1 -39.43 1.43 -8.66
C MET A 1 -39.05 1.74 -7.21
N ALA A 2 -39.62 1.08 -6.19
CA ALA A 2 -39.28 1.35 -4.78
C ALA A 2 -37.82 1.03 -4.38
N LEU A 3 -37.21 -0.05 -4.92
CA LEU A 3 -35.83 -0.45 -4.60
C LEU A 3 -34.77 0.63 -4.98
N ASN A 4 -34.95 1.29 -6.14
CA ASN A 4 -34.04 2.33 -6.62
C ASN A 4 -34.11 3.62 -5.80
N ILE A 5 -35.24 3.88 -5.12
CA ILE A 5 -35.41 5.07 -4.28
C ILE A 5 -34.74 4.84 -2.91
N ILE A 6 -34.86 3.65 -2.34
CA ILE A 6 -34.20 3.27 -1.08
C ILE A 6 -32.68 3.21 -1.24
N GLN A 7 -32.16 2.67 -2.36
CA GLN A 7 -30.72 2.70 -2.65
C GLN A 7 -30.17 4.11 -2.86
N LYS A 8 -30.93 5.01 -3.52
CA LYS A 8 -30.55 6.42 -3.67
C LYS A 8 -30.55 7.20 -2.36
N LEU A 9 -31.41 6.85 -1.40
CA LEU A 9 -31.52 7.55 -0.11
C LEU A 9 -30.53 7.05 0.96
N PHE A 10 -30.20 5.75 0.97
CA PHE A 10 -29.29 5.16 1.98
C PHE A 10 -27.89 4.81 1.46
N GLY A 11 -27.64 5.01 0.16
CA GLY A 11 -26.43 4.59 -0.51
C GLY A 11 -26.32 3.06 -0.64
N SER A 12 -25.55 2.62 -1.62
CA SER A 12 -25.16 1.22 -1.76
C SER A 12 -24.19 0.80 -0.64
N ARG A 13 -23.98 -0.52 -0.50
CA ARG A 13 -22.91 -1.06 0.37
C ARG A 13 -21.54 -0.48 -0.03
N ASN A 14 -21.31 -0.30 -1.33
CA ASN A 14 -20.07 0.25 -1.87
C ASN A 14 -19.92 1.73 -1.51
N ASP A 15 -21.00 2.52 -1.58
CA ASP A 15 -20.96 3.95 -1.20
C ASP A 15 -20.59 4.11 0.27
N ARG A 16 -21.11 3.24 1.14
CA ARG A 16 -20.76 3.23 2.56
C ARG A 16 -19.29 2.83 2.79
N GLN A 17 -18.78 1.86 2.05
CA GLN A 17 -17.36 1.45 2.13
C GLN A 17 -16.44 2.57 1.65
N LEU A 18 -16.74 3.17 0.50
CA LEU A 18 -15.98 4.30 -0.03
C LEU A 18 -16.00 5.47 0.95
N LYS A 19 -17.16 5.81 1.54
CA LYS A 19 -17.25 6.87 2.55
C LYS A 19 -16.40 6.58 3.79
N ARG A 20 -16.32 5.31 4.24
CA ARG A 20 -15.42 4.91 5.34
C ARG A 20 -13.96 5.12 4.94
N MET A 21 -13.57 4.63 3.77
CA MET A 21 -12.22 4.75 3.22
C MET A 21 -11.81 6.22 3.00
N SER A 22 -12.70 7.09 2.53
CA SER A 22 -12.42 8.52 2.37
C SER A 22 -12.05 9.22 3.67
N ARG A 23 -12.58 8.77 4.82
CA ARG A 23 -12.16 9.31 6.13
C ARG A 23 -10.73 8.88 6.49
N VAL A 24 -10.37 7.65 6.13
CA VAL A 24 -8.99 7.16 6.31
C VAL A 24 -8.03 7.90 5.38
N VAL A 25 -8.43 8.17 4.12
CA VAL A 25 -7.68 9.03 3.19
C VAL A 25 -7.42 10.41 3.80
N ALA A 26 -8.44 11.04 4.40
CA ALA A 26 -8.26 12.33 5.06
C ALA A 26 -7.19 12.25 6.18
N ARG A 27 -7.28 11.24 7.06
CA ARG A 27 -6.26 11.00 8.10
C ARG A 27 -4.86 10.78 7.52
N ILE A 28 -4.74 10.05 6.41
CA ILE A 28 -3.45 9.84 5.71
C ILE A 28 -2.91 11.16 5.15
N ASN A 29 -3.78 12.01 4.57
CA ASN A 29 -3.39 13.31 4.03
C ASN A 29 -2.94 14.26 5.16
N ASP A 30 -3.60 14.23 6.31
CA ASP A 30 -3.27 15.08 7.47
C ASP A 30 -1.88 14.76 8.06
N LEU A 31 -1.35 13.55 7.86
CA LEU A 31 0.00 13.13 8.29
C LEU A 31 1.12 13.61 7.36
N GLU A 32 0.79 14.08 6.15
CA GLU A 32 1.79 14.43 5.12
C GLU A 32 2.77 15.53 5.55
N PRO A 33 2.37 16.64 6.21
CA PRO A 33 3.31 17.67 6.64
C PRO A 33 4.37 17.15 7.62
N ASP A 34 3.96 16.33 8.58
CA ASP A 34 4.86 15.78 9.59
C ASP A 34 5.86 14.81 8.96
N LEU A 35 5.40 13.99 8.01
CA LEU A 35 6.24 13.05 7.28
C LEU A 35 7.25 13.74 6.37
N LYS A 36 6.85 14.81 5.69
CA LYS A 36 7.76 15.63 4.88
C LYS A 36 8.87 16.27 5.71
N ALA A 37 8.61 16.56 6.98
CA ALA A 37 9.60 17.14 7.88
C ALA A 37 10.64 16.12 8.39
N LEU A 38 10.39 14.81 8.24
CA LEU A 38 11.33 13.76 8.68
C LEU A 38 12.56 13.68 7.77
N SER A 39 13.72 13.36 8.36
CA SER A 39 14.88 12.90 7.57
C SER A 39 14.61 11.52 6.97
N ASP A 40 15.44 11.11 6.02
CA ASP A 40 15.34 9.78 5.40
C ASP A 40 15.53 8.66 6.44
N GLU A 41 16.45 8.86 7.38
CA GLU A 41 16.71 7.91 8.48
C GLU A 41 15.52 7.81 9.42
N ALA A 42 14.89 8.94 9.76
CA ALA A 42 13.71 8.96 10.62
C ALA A 42 12.51 8.30 9.93
N LEU A 43 12.33 8.55 8.63
CA LEU A 43 11.27 7.94 7.83
C LEU A 43 11.46 6.42 7.71
N ARG A 44 12.70 5.97 7.46
CA ARG A 44 13.06 4.55 7.47
C ARG A 44 12.84 3.91 8.84
N GLY A 45 13.19 4.59 9.92
CA GLY A 45 13.06 4.11 11.29
C GLY A 45 11.62 3.81 11.72
N ARG A 46 10.63 4.38 11.04
CA ARG A 46 9.21 4.06 11.26
C ARG A 46 8.88 2.60 11.03
N THR A 47 9.60 1.90 10.14
CA THR A 47 9.40 0.47 9.92
C THR A 47 9.63 -0.35 11.20
N ASP A 48 10.68 -0.02 11.97
CA ASP A 48 10.98 -0.70 13.22
C ASP A 48 9.99 -0.31 14.32
N GLU A 49 9.52 0.95 14.34
CA GLU A 49 8.44 1.40 15.22
C GLU A 49 7.15 0.60 14.97
N PHE A 50 6.74 0.45 13.72
CA PHE A 50 5.54 -0.29 13.36
C PHE A 50 5.63 -1.78 13.70
N ARG A 51 6.78 -2.40 13.47
CA ARG A 51 7.04 -3.79 13.89
C ARG A 51 6.94 -3.95 15.41
N ALA A 52 7.49 -3.01 16.17
CA ALA A 52 7.41 -3.03 17.63
C ALA A 52 5.96 -2.88 18.11
N ARG A 53 5.18 -1.99 17.49
CA ARG A 53 3.75 -1.79 17.78
C ARG A 53 2.91 -3.02 17.44
N LEU A 54 3.16 -3.67 16.31
CA LEU A 54 2.53 -4.96 15.97
C LEU A 54 2.86 -6.05 16.98
N ALA A 55 4.12 -6.16 17.38
CA ALA A 55 4.55 -7.12 18.40
C ALA A 55 3.91 -6.85 19.77
N ALA A 56 3.57 -5.59 20.05
CA ALA A 56 2.84 -5.18 21.25
C ALA A 56 1.32 -5.40 21.16
N GLY A 57 0.80 -5.88 20.04
CA GLY A 57 -0.61 -6.26 19.85
C GLY A 57 -1.48 -5.22 19.16
N GLU A 58 -0.92 -4.13 18.65
CA GLU A 58 -1.65 -3.21 17.75
C GLU A 58 -2.00 -3.93 16.44
N SER A 59 -3.17 -3.65 15.86
CA SER A 59 -3.59 -4.33 14.64
C SER A 59 -3.03 -3.66 13.38
N MET A 60 -2.95 -4.41 12.27
CA MET A 60 -2.58 -3.85 10.96
C MET A 60 -3.54 -2.72 10.51
N ASP A 61 -4.83 -2.85 10.84
CA ASP A 61 -5.84 -1.83 10.53
C ASP A 61 -5.59 -0.53 11.29
N ASP A 62 -5.10 -0.60 12.53
CA ASP A 62 -4.75 0.57 13.33
C ASP A 62 -3.53 1.29 12.77
N LEU A 63 -2.53 0.53 12.31
CA LEU A 63 -1.31 1.06 11.68
C LEU A 63 -1.51 1.59 10.26
N LEU A 64 -2.55 1.13 9.56
CA LEU A 64 -2.75 1.39 8.13
C LEU A 64 -2.58 2.87 7.75
N PRO A 65 -3.19 3.85 8.44
CA PRO A 65 -3.05 5.25 8.04
C PRO A 65 -1.59 5.74 8.08
N GLU A 66 -0.86 5.37 9.13
CA GLU A 66 0.52 5.79 9.33
C GLU A 66 1.49 5.08 8.38
N ALA A 67 1.27 3.77 8.17
CA ALA A 67 2.04 2.97 7.23
C ALA A 67 1.84 3.45 5.78
N PHE A 68 0.60 3.71 5.36
CA PHE A 68 0.31 4.19 4.00
C PHE A 68 0.86 5.58 3.76
N ALA A 69 0.79 6.47 4.76
CA ALA A 69 1.39 7.80 4.66
C ALA A 69 2.93 7.70 4.54
N THR A 70 3.56 6.79 5.28
CA THR A 70 5.01 6.50 5.19
C THR A 70 5.42 6.01 3.80
N VAL A 71 4.67 5.05 3.24
CA VAL A 71 4.91 4.54 1.88
C VAL A 71 4.73 5.62 0.83
N ARG A 72 3.71 6.49 0.97
CA ARG A 72 3.50 7.61 0.07
C ARG A 72 4.70 8.55 0.09
N GLU A 73 5.17 8.95 1.26
CA GLU A 73 6.32 9.85 1.39
C GLU A 73 7.59 9.20 0.83
N ALA A 74 7.84 7.92 1.11
CA ALA A 74 8.95 7.19 0.52
C ALA A 74 8.88 7.16 -1.02
N SER A 75 7.69 6.90 -1.59
CA SER A 75 7.47 6.95 -3.03
C SER A 75 7.75 8.33 -3.64
N VAL A 76 7.38 9.42 -2.96
CA VAL A 76 7.73 10.78 -3.40
C VAL A 76 9.24 10.95 -3.44
N ARG A 77 9.96 10.54 -2.38
CA ARG A 77 11.42 10.72 -2.29
C ARG A 77 12.19 9.91 -3.32
N VAL A 78 11.77 8.66 -3.58
CA VAL A 78 12.57 7.73 -4.40
C VAL A 78 12.10 7.58 -5.83
N LEU A 79 10.82 7.88 -6.11
CA LEU A 79 10.23 7.75 -7.44
C LEU A 79 9.69 9.08 -8.01
N ASP A 80 9.64 10.15 -7.21
CA ASP A 80 8.94 11.39 -7.56
C ASP A 80 7.44 11.16 -7.87
N MET A 81 6.82 10.21 -7.16
CA MET A 81 5.42 9.83 -7.36
C MET A 81 4.65 9.90 -6.05
N ARG A 82 3.74 10.87 -5.93
CA ARG A 82 2.79 10.94 -4.81
C ARG A 82 1.54 10.12 -5.12
N HIS A 83 1.19 9.17 -4.25
CA HIS A 83 -0.08 8.43 -4.41
C HIS A 83 -1.29 9.36 -4.39
N PHE A 84 -2.18 9.22 -5.38
CA PHE A 84 -3.49 9.86 -5.39
C PHE A 84 -4.44 9.21 -4.38
N ASP A 85 -5.49 9.93 -4.00
CA ASP A 85 -6.48 9.44 -3.04
C ASP A 85 -7.18 8.15 -3.51
N VAL A 86 -7.44 8.04 -4.81
CA VAL A 86 -8.00 6.81 -5.41
C VAL A 86 -7.04 5.62 -5.34
N GLN A 87 -5.73 5.87 -5.36
CA GLN A 87 -4.71 4.83 -5.20
C GLN A 87 -4.63 4.35 -3.76
N ILE A 88 -4.74 5.26 -2.79
CA ILE A 88 -4.86 4.93 -1.36
C ILE A 88 -6.10 4.08 -1.10
N ILE A 89 -7.23 4.43 -1.72
CA ILE A 89 -8.45 3.60 -1.66
C ILE A 89 -8.19 2.21 -2.25
N GLY A 90 -7.55 2.13 -3.42
CA GLY A 90 -7.16 0.86 -4.04
C GLY A 90 -6.31 0.00 -3.10
N GLY A 91 -5.33 0.61 -2.41
CA GLY A 91 -4.48 -0.07 -1.43
C GLY A 91 -5.29 -0.63 -0.25
N MET A 92 -6.24 0.14 0.29
CA MET A 92 -7.13 -0.34 1.35
C MET A 92 -8.05 -1.48 0.89
N VAL A 93 -8.53 -1.42 -0.36
CA VAL A 93 -9.35 -2.50 -0.94
C VAL A 93 -8.54 -3.80 -1.06
N LEU A 94 -7.27 -3.70 -1.48
CA LEU A 94 -6.37 -4.86 -1.54
C LEU A 94 -6.04 -5.40 -0.14
N HIS A 95 -5.79 -4.53 0.84
CA HIS A 95 -5.56 -4.93 2.23
C HIS A 95 -6.79 -5.64 2.83
N ASP A 96 -8.00 -5.17 2.52
CA ASP A 96 -9.28 -5.80 2.87
C ASP A 96 -9.48 -7.19 2.20
N GLY A 97 -8.53 -7.69 1.40
CA GLY A 97 -8.62 -8.97 0.70
C GLY A 97 -9.60 -8.97 -0.48
N LYS A 98 -9.83 -7.80 -1.10
CA LYS A 98 -10.79 -7.61 -2.20
C LYS A 98 -10.10 -7.22 -3.50
N ILE A 99 -10.89 -7.20 -4.58
CA ILE A 99 -10.43 -6.77 -5.90
C ILE A 99 -10.57 -5.26 -6.03
N ALA A 100 -9.45 -4.56 -6.21
CA ALA A 100 -9.43 -3.15 -6.56
C ALA A 100 -9.58 -2.97 -8.07
N GLU A 101 -10.81 -2.69 -8.54
CA GLU A 101 -11.04 -2.34 -9.95
C GLU A 101 -10.55 -0.92 -10.24
N MET A 102 -9.53 -0.80 -11.08
CA MET A 102 -8.93 0.48 -11.47
C MET A 102 -8.69 0.49 -12.97
N ARG A 103 -8.84 1.65 -13.62
CA ARG A 103 -8.57 1.82 -15.05
C ARG A 103 -7.08 1.71 -15.35
N THR A 104 -6.74 1.43 -16.60
CA THR A 104 -5.35 1.48 -17.07
C THR A 104 -4.85 2.93 -16.97
N GLY A 105 -3.62 3.12 -16.49
CA GLY A 105 -3.06 4.46 -16.21
C GLY A 105 -3.25 4.95 -14.78
N GLU A 106 -4.12 4.35 -13.97
CA GLU A 106 -4.35 4.73 -12.57
C GLU A 106 -3.20 4.32 -11.61
N GLY A 107 -2.08 3.81 -12.13
CA GLY A 107 -0.92 3.45 -11.33
C GLY A 107 -1.07 2.19 -10.46
N LYS A 108 -1.68 1.12 -10.99
CA LYS A 108 -1.89 -0.16 -10.27
C LYS A 108 -0.62 -0.75 -9.64
N THR A 109 0.52 -0.65 -10.33
CA THR A 109 1.82 -1.11 -9.80
C THR A 109 2.23 -0.31 -8.55
N LEU A 110 2.05 1.01 -8.57
CA LEU A 110 2.33 1.88 -7.44
C LEU A 110 1.34 1.66 -6.28
N VAL A 111 0.08 1.34 -6.57
CA VAL A 111 -0.92 0.99 -5.53
C VAL A 111 -0.49 -0.22 -4.72
N ALA A 112 0.13 -1.21 -5.35
CA ALA A 112 0.53 -2.45 -4.70
C ALA A 112 1.56 -2.23 -3.57
N THR A 113 2.33 -1.14 -3.60
CA THR A 113 3.32 -0.85 -2.55
C THR A 113 2.71 -0.61 -1.19
N LEU A 114 1.51 -0.03 -1.15
CA LEU A 114 0.82 0.32 0.10
C LEU A 114 0.46 -0.93 0.93
N PRO A 115 -0.37 -1.88 0.43
CA PRO A 115 -0.71 -3.08 1.19
C PRO A 115 0.49 -4.04 1.28
N ALA A 116 1.40 -4.07 0.30
CA ALA A 116 2.56 -4.95 0.38
C ALA A 116 3.50 -4.55 1.53
N TYR A 117 3.79 -3.26 1.67
CA TYR A 117 4.57 -2.76 2.80
C TYR A 117 3.90 -3.07 4.13
N LEU A 118 2.61 -2.70 4.29
CA LEU A 118 1.87 -2.90 5.54
C LEU A 118 1.87 -4.38 5.97
N ASN A 119 1.52 -5.29 5.06
CA ASN A 119 1.45 -6.71 5.40
C ASN A 119 2.84 -7.33 5.60
N ALA A 120 3.89 -6.85 4.92
CA ALA A 120 5.25 -7.33 5.12
C ALA A 120 5.81 -7.01 6.52
N LEU A 121 5.19 -6.11 7.28
CA LEU A 121 5.58 -5.80 8.65
C LEU A 121 5.42 -6.99 9.61
N SER A 122 4.58 -7.99 9.28
CA SER A 122 4.46 -9.20 10.11
C SER A 122 5.70 -10.10 10.04
N GLY A 123 6.51 -9.98 8.98
CA GLY A 123 7.65 -10.84 8.72
C GLY A 123 7.33 -12.12 7.94
N ASP A 124 6.06 -12.38 7.61
CA ASP A 124 5.65 -13.60 6.87
C ASP A 124 5.88 -13.51 5.35
N GLY A 125 6.28 -12.33 4.86
CA GLY A 125 6.48 -12.05 3.45
C GLY A 125 5.18 -11.73 2.69
N VAL A 126 5.32 -11.17 1.49
CA VAL A 126 4.21 -10.83 0.59
C VAL A 126 4.57 -11.25 -0.82
N HIS A 127 3.67 -11.96 -1.49
CA HIS A 127 3.84 -12.34 -2.90
C HIS A 127 3.00 -11.44 -3.81
N ILE A 128 3.66 -10.73 -4.72
CA ILE A 128 3.02 -9.96 -5.79
C ILE A 128 3.18 -10.76 -7.08
N VAL A 129 2.05 -11.26 -7.62
CA VAL A 129 2.04 -12.09 -8.83
C VAL A 129 1.70 -11.25 -10.05
N THR A 130 2.52 -11.38 -11.09
CA THR A 130 2.31 -10.72 -12.39
C THR A 130 2.06 -11.76 -13.48
N VAL A 131 1.68 -11.29 -14.68
CA VAL A 131 1.35 -12.20 -15.79
C VAL A 131 2.56 -12.76 -16.52
N ASN A 132 3.78 -12.24 -16.27
CA ASN A 132 5.01 -12.74 -16.89
C ASN A 132 6.28 -12.27 -16.15
N ASP A 133 7.38 -12.96 -16.40
CA ASP A 133 8.69 -12.72 -15.81
C ASP A 133 9.23 -11.29 -16.04
N TYR A 134 8.94 -10.71 -17.21
CA TYR A 134 9.36 -9.34 -17.52
C TYR A 134 8.72 -8.33 -16.55
N LEU A 135 7.41 -8.41 -16.34
CA LEU A 135 6.70 -7.54 -15.40
C LEU A 135 7.12 -7.81 -13.96
N ALA A 136 7.35 -9.08 -13.59
CA ALA A 136 7.86 -9.41 -12.26
C ALA A 136 9.22 -8.72 -11.99
N ARG A 137 10.18 -8.86 -12.91
CA ARG A 137 11.50 -8.21 -12.79
C ARG A 137 11.40 -6.69 -12.76
N ARG A 138 10.68 -6.10 -13.72
CA ARG A 138 10.51 -4.65 -13.80
C ARG A 138 9.87 -4.09 -12.53
N ASP A 139 8.81 -4.72 -12.03
CA ASP A 139 8.07 -4.21 -10.88
C ASP A 139 8.87 -4.42 -9.59
N ALA A 140 9.61 -5.53 -9.46
CA ALA A 140 10.54 -5.75 -8.36
C ALA A 140 11.67 -4.70 -8.34
N GLU A 141 12.32 -4.42 -9.48
CA GLU A 141 13.38 -3.41 -9.56
C GLU A 141 12.86 -1.98 -9.35
N TRP A 142 11.65 -1.68 -9.83
CA TRP A 142 11.11 -0.34 -9.76
C TRP A 142 10.47 -0.03 -8.41
N MET A 143 9.52 -0.84 -7.95
CA MET A 143 8.85 -0.66 -6.66
C MET A 143 9.75 -1.10 -5.49
N GLY A 144 10.72 -1.98 -5.74
CA GLY A 144 11.75 -2.39 -4.78
C GLY A 144 12.46 -1.21 -4.12
N LYS A 145 12.68 -0.13 -4.86
CA LYS A 145 13.29 1.11 -4.35
C LYS A 145 12.54 1.68 -3.14
N VAL A 146 11.20 1.61 -3.14
CA VAL A 146 10.36 2.08 -2.03
C VAL A 146 10.52 1.18 -0.82
N TYR A 147 10.48 -0.15 -1.03
CA TYR A 147 10.64 -1.13 0.03
C TYR A 147 12.04 -1.08 0.66
N GLU A 148 13.08 -1.02 -0.16
CA GLU A 148 14.49 -0.93 0.25
C GLU A 148 14.76 0.35 1.02
N PHE A 149 14.23 1.49 0.56
CA PHE A 149 14.33 2.76 1.28
C PHE A 149 13.74 2.65 2.69
N LEU A 150 12.60 1.98 2.83
CA LEU A 150 11.94 1.71 4.12
C LEU A 150 12.49 0.50 4.88
N GLY A 151 13.58 -0.12 4.41
CA GLY A 151 14.27 -1.18 5.13
C GLY A 151 13.68 -2.59 4.99
N LEU A 152 12.90 -2.81 3.94
CA LEU A 152 12.46 -4.13 3.52
C LEU A 152 13.34 -4.65 2.37
N SER A 153 13.44 -5.97 2.24
CA SER A 153 14.09 -6.63 1.10
C SER A 153 13.06 -6.99 0.03
N THR A 154 13.46 -6.95 -1.23
CA THR A 154 12.62 -7.38 -2.37
C THR A 154 13.32 -8.53 -3.11
N GLY A 155 12.60 -9.64 -3.31
CA GLY A 155 13.05 -10.77 -4.14
C GLY A 155 12.21 -10.89 -5.41
N VAL A 156 12.73 -11.59 -6.42
CA VAL A 156 11.99 -11.89 -7.65
C VAL A 156 12.21 -13.34 -8.09
N THR A 157 11.13 -14.06 -8.31
CA THR A 157 11.13 -15.44 -8.79
C THR A 157 10.67 -15.48 -10.25
N VAL A 158 11.49 -16.04 -11.14
CA VAL A 158 11.21 -16.19 -12.57
C VAL A 158 11.75 -17.50 -13.14
N GLY A 159 11.41 -17.80 -14.40
CA GLY A 159 11.94 -18.96 -15.11
C GLY A 159 13.47 -18.94 -15.24
N GLY A 160 14.10 -20.11 -15.09
CA GLY A 160 15.53 -20.31 -15.30
C GLY A 160 16.45 -20.02 -14.11
N GLN A 161 15.93 -19.56 -12.97
CA GLN A 161 16.71 -19.41 -11.73
C GLN A 161 17.04 -20.76 -11.09
N GLY A 162 18.27 -20.89 -10.57
CA GLY A 162 18.69 -22.02 -9.74
C GLY A 162 17.92 -22.09 -8.43
N PHE A 163 17.94 -23.23 -7.73
CA PHE A 163 17.21 -23.40 -6.47
C PHE A 163 17.67 -22.43 -5.38
N GLU A 164 18.96 -22.07 -5.35
CA GLU A 164 19.52 -21.12 -4.37
C GLU A 164 19.22 -19.65 -4.72
N GLU A 165 18.78 -19.36 -5.95
CA GLU A 165 18.48 -18.00 -6.44
C GLU A 165 16.98 -17.67 -6.38
N LYS A 166 16.16 -18.63 -5.96
CA LYS A 166 14.70 -18.51 -5.79
C LYS A 166 14.35 -18.16 -4.36
#